data_AF-A0A377KHR7-F1
#
_entry.id   AF-A0A377KHR7-F1
#
_cell.length_a   1.000
_cell.length_b   1.000
_cell.length_c   1.000
_cell.angle_alpha   90.00
_cell.angle_beta   90.00
_cell.angle_gamma   90.00
#
_symmetry.space_group_name_H-M   'P 1'
#
loop_
_entity.id
_entity.type
_entity.pdbx_description
1 polymer ?
#
loop_
_entity_poly.entity_id
_entity_poly.type
_entity_poly.pdbx_seq_one_letter_code
_entity_poly.pdbx_strand_id
1 'polypeptide(L)'
;MVERVEQGQYNDRYAGFFSARQMVIEALAASDETIKKELLIAAVKTNNDTIAKLMLAIHQDTVAFIDMKIKPKEAKRIDNHLQNSIGYLNSSVQLNLVAHTVLGEQQSLIATLVNYKEFIGQTLLKEVGDTGRTLAWKIDNAHKGMDGKFNEISVDVTDKITYLVEEVKYNRIGEQEYERIETEDMHDAGM
;
A
#
# COMPACT_ATOMS: atom_id res chain seq x y z
N MET A 1 29.40 6.01 13.57
CA MET A 1 28.75 4.82 14.16
C MET A 1 27.24 4.92 14.05
N VAL A 2 26.63 6.03 14.47
CA VAL A 2 25.18 6.31 14.33
C VAL A 2 24.68 6.15 12.89
N GLU A 3 25.32 6.78 11.89
CA GLU A 3 24.91 6.66 10.48
C GLU A 3 24.99 5.22 9.93
N ARG A 4 25.93 4.40 10.41
CA ARG A 4 26.03 2.97 10.01
C ARG A 4 24.94 2.12 10.65
N VAL A 5 24.54 2.43 11.87
CA VAL A 5 23.43 1.75 12.57
C VAL A 5 22.09 2.13 11.94
N GLU A 6 21.88 3.41 11.65
CA GLU A 6 20.71 3.89 10.89
C GLU A 6 20.63 3.21 9.52
N GLN A 7 21.74 3.13 8.79
CA GLN A 7 21.78 2.46 7.48
C GLN A 7 21.51 0.94 7.60
N GLY A 8 21.99 0.28 8.65
CA GLY A 8 21.69 -1.14 8.90
C GLY A 8 20.21 -1.38 9.16
N GLN A 9 19.60 -0.60 10.05
CA GLN A 9 18.15 -0.64 10.31
C GLN A 9 17.33 -0.26 9.08
N TYR A 10 17.85 0.63 8.24
CA TYR A 10 17.26 1.00 6.97
C TYR A 10 17.28 -0.21 6.00
N ASN A 11 18.44 -0.82 5.80
CA ASN A 11 18.58 -1.99 4.92
C ASN A 11 17.70 -3.17 5.37
N ASP A 12 17.61 -3.44 6.68
CA ASP A 12 16.76 -4.50 7.22
C ASP A 12 15.26 -4.25 6.98
N ARG A 13 14.84 -2.98 6.93
CA ARG A 13 13.46 -2.60 6.61
C ARG A 13 13.09 -2.89 5.16
N TYR A 14 14.03 -2.76 4.22
CA TYR A 14 13.78 -2.99 2.79
C TYR A 14 14.18 -4.36 2.28
N ALA A 15 15.00 -5.11 3.02
CA ALA A 15 15.43 -6.45 2.63
C ALA A 15 14.23 -7.38 2.34
N GLY A 16 13.17 -7.27 3.13
CA GLY A 16 11.95 -8.06 2.94
C GLY A 16 11.24 -7.78 1.60
N PHE A 17 11.30 -6.56 1.08
CA PHE A 17 10.80 -6.25 -0.26
C PHE A 17 11.55 -7.02 -1.35
N PHE A 18 12.89 -7.07 -1.29
CA PHE A 18 13.69 -7.80 -2.27
C PHE A 18 13.43 -9.31 -2.20
N SER A 19 13.30 -9.87 -0.99
CA SER A 19 12.95 -11.27 -0.80
C SER A 19 11.57 -11.60 -1.35
N ALA A 20 10.56 -10.78 -1.04
CA ALA A 20 9.20 -10.93 -1.56
C ALA A 20 9.17 -10.86 -3.09
N ARG A 21 9.88 -9.89 -3.67
CA ARG A 21 9.99 -9.75 -5.12
C ARG A 21 10.61 -10.97 -5.78
N GLN A 22 11.68 -11.50 -5.21
CA GLN A 22 12.34 -12.71 -5.72
C GLN A 22 11.36 -13.89 -5.71
N MET A 23 10.66 -14.11 -4.60
CA MET A 23 9.68 -15.20 -4.48
C MET A 23 8.52 -15.07 -5.49
N VAL A 24 8.01 -13.85 -5.74
CA VAL A 24 6.99 -13.63 -6.78
C VAL A 24 7.53 -13.98 -8.17
N ILE A 25 8.74 -13.53 -8.52
CA ILE A 25 9.36 -13.82 -9.82
C ILE A 25 9.56 -15.32 -10.01
N GLU A 26 10.08 -16.01 -9.00
CA GLU A 26 10.28 -17.46 -9.04
C GLU A 26 8.95 -18.20 -9.15
N ALA A 27 7.92 -17.77 -8.42
CA ALA A 27 6.59 -18.36 -8.52
C ALA A 27 6.00 -18.24 -9.92
N LEU A 28 6.11 -17.06 -10.53
CA LEU A 28 5.62 -16.82 -11.89
C LEU A 28 6.36 -17.66 -12.94
N ALA A 29 7.62 -18.02 -12.68
CA ALA A 29 8.42 -18.88 -13.54
C ALA A 29 8.24 -20.39 -13.23
N ALA A 30 7.62 -20.74 -12.10
CA ALA A 30 7.46 -22.12 -11.68
C ALA A 30 6.46 -22.88 -12.56
N SER A 31 6.86 -24.06 -13.04
CA SER A 31 5.97 -24.97 -13.78
C SER A 31 5.11 -25.85 -12.86
N ASP A 32 5.56 -26.06 -11.62
CA ASP A 32 4.81 -26.81 -10.61
C ASP A 32 3.86 -25.87 -9.86
N GLU A 33 2.56 -26.17 -9.90
CA GLU A 33 1.53 -25.33 -9.27
C GLU A 33 1.60 -25.31 -7.74
N THR A 34 2.10 -26.38 -7.12
CA THR A 34 2.31 -26.43 -5.67
C THR A 34 3.43 -25.47 -5.28
N ILE A 35 4.57 -25.55 -5.98
CA ILE A 35 5.71 -24.65 -5.76
C ILE A 35 5.30 -23.19 -6.01
N LYS A 36 4.57 -22.91 -7.09
CA LYS A 36 4.02 -21.59 -7.37
C LYS A 36 3.20 -21.07 -6.20
N LYS A 37 2.24 -21.86 -5.71
CA LYS A 37 1.37 -21.47 -4.60
C LYS A 37 2.16 -21.22 -3.31
N GLU A 38 3.11 -22.09 -2.98
CA GLU A 38 3.95 -21.93 -1.79
C GLU A 38 4.79 -20.66 -1.84
N LEU A 39 5.43 -20.37 -2.98
CA LEU A 39 6.23 -19.16 -3.17
C LEU A 39 5.38 -17.89 -3.09
N LEU A 40 4.18 -17.88 -3.68
CA LEU A 40 3.27 -16.72 -3.60
C LEU A 40 2.80 -16.47 -2.16
N ILE A 41 2.44 -17.53 -1.42
CA ILE A 41 2.05 -17.41 -0.01
C ILE A 41 3.23 -16.91 0.85
N ALA A 42 4.43 -17.43 0.61
CA ALA A 42 5.63 -16.99 1.31
C ALA A 42 5.96 -15.52 1.00
N ALA A 43 5.85 -15.11 -0.27
CA ALA A 43 6.01 -13.73 -0.69
C ALA A 43 5.04 -12.81 0.05
N VAL A 44 3.73 -13.13 0.07
CA VAL A 44 2.72 -12.33 0.78
C VAL A 44 3.04 -12.19 2.27
N LYS A 45 3.47 -13.27 2.94
CA LYS A 45 3.84 -13.21 4.37
C LYS A 45 5.02 -12.27 4.61
N THR A 46 6.13 -12.47 3.90
CA THR A 46 7.33 -11.63 4.04
C THR A 46 7.02 -10.16 3.70
N ASN A 47 6.17 -9.94 2.71
CA ASN A 47 5.83 -8.62 2.26
C ASN A 47 4.87 -7.90 3.22
N ASN A 48 3.94 -8.62 3.86
CA ASN A 48 3.11 -8.08 4.94
C ASN A 48 3.95 -7.59 6.12
N ASP A 49 4.95 -8.37 6.53
CA ASP A 49 5.89 -7.96 7.58
C ASP A 49 6.67 -6.71 7.17
N THR A 50 7.05 -6.62 5.89
CA THR A 50 7.75 -5.45 5.33
C THR A 50 6.84 -4.23 5.30
N ILE A 51 5.61 -4.37 4.83
CA ILE A 51 4.58 -3.32 4.81
C ILE A 51 4.36 -2.78 6.22
N ALA A 52 4.19 -3.64 7.22
CA ALA A 52 4.00 -3.22 8.61
C ALA A 52 5.17 -2.37 9.14
N LYS A 53 6.41 -2.79 8.86
CA LYS A 53 7.62 -2.03 9.24
C LYS A 53 7.69 -0.68 8.54
N LEU A 54 7.33 -0.62 7.26
CA LEU A 54 7.34 0.60 6.46
C LEU A 54 6.24 1.57 6.90
N MET A 55 5.03 1.08 7.15
CA MET A 55 3.92 1.88 7.67
C MET A 55 4.27 2.51 9.02
N LEU A 56 4.90 1.74 9.92
CA LEU A 56 5.36 2.25 11.22
C LEU A 56 6.46 3.31 11.04
N ALA A 57 7.45 3.05 10.18
CA ALA A 57 8.54 3.99 9.91
C ALA A 57 8.01 5.31 9.33
N ILE A 58 7.13 5.25 8.33
CA ILE A 58 6.47 6.42 7.75
C ILE A 58 5.72 7.19 8.83
N HIS A 59 4.91 6.51 9.66
CA HIS A 59 4.19 7.19 10.73
C HIS A 59 5.13 7.96 11.67
N GLN A 60 6.23 7.33 12.11
CA GLN A 60 7.21 7.94 13.01
C GLN A 60 7.98 9.09 12.35
N ASP A 61 8.50 8.87 11.14
CA ASP A 61 9.30 9.84 10.40
C ASP A 61 8.45 11.07 10.07
N THR A 62 7.17 10.89 9.76
CA THR A 62 6.30 12.01 9.44
C THR A 62 5.93 12.86 10.66
N VAL A 63 5.78 12.25 11.84
CA VAL A 63 5.61 12.98 13.11
C VAL A 63 6.86 13.77 13.44
N ALA A 64 8.05 13.22 13.21
CA ALA A 64 9.31 13.94 13.41
C ALA A 64 9.51 15.09 12.41
N PHE A 65 9.10 14.90 11.15
CA PHE A 65 9.30 15.89 10.09
C PHE A 65 8.54 17.20 10.30
N ILE A 66 7.37 17.15 10.95
CA ILE A 66 6.55 18.34 11.24
C ILE A 66 6.97 19.10 12.50
N ASP A 67 7.93 18.60 13.27
CA ASP A 67 8.47 19.35 14.40
C ASP A 67 9.31 20.53 13.87
N MET A 68 8.80 21.76 14.06
CA MET A 68 9.41 23.01 13.57
C MET A 68 10.81 23.29 14.15
N LYS A 69 11.31 22.46 15.06
CA LYS A 69 12.63 22.61 15.69
C LYS A 69 13.74 21.82 14.99
N ILE A 70 13.44 21.02 13.97
CA ILE A 70 14.45 20.23 13.26
C ILE A 70 15.40 21.11 12.45
N LYS A 71 16.69 20.74 12.44
CA LYS A 71 17.70 21.46 11.64
C LYS A 71 17.51 21.15 10.15
N PRO A 72 17.82 22.07 9.21
CA PRO A 72 17.61 21.84 7.78
C PRO A 72 18.28 20.57 7.21
N LYS A 73 19.49 20.21 7.68
CA LYS A 73 20.18 18.98 7.28
C LYS A 73 19.41 17.73 7.71
N GLU A 74 18.86 17.75 8.91
CA GLU A 74 18.10 16.65 9.48
C GLU A 74 16.74 16.52 8.81
N ALA A 75 16.08 17.65 8.53
CA ALA A 75 14.87 17.67 7.74
C ALA A 75 15.05 17.03 6.35
N LYS A 76 16.09 17.43 5.61
CA LYS A 76 16.40 16.82 4.30
C LYS A 76 16.68 15.32 4.40
N ARG A 77 17.30 14.87 5.49
CA ARG A 77 17.54 13.45 5.74
C ARG A 77 16.23 12.69 5.97
N ILE A 78 15.34 13.22 6.82
CA ILE A 78 14.03 12.62 7.10
C ILE A 78 13.17 12.60 5.83
N ASP A 79 13.16 13.68 5.05
CA ASP A 79 12.46 13.75 3.75
C ASP A 79 12.91 12.62 2.80
N ASN A 80 14.22 12.42 2.63
CA ASN A 80 14.73 11.32 1.82
C ASN A 80 14.29 9.94 2.35
N HIS A 81 14.30 9.73 3.67
CA HIS A 81 13.84 8.46 4.26
C HIS A 81 12.35 8.24 4.05
N LEU A 82 11.55 9.30 4.16
CA LEU A 82 10.11 9.27 3.96
C LEU A 82 9.77 8.94 2.50
N GLN A 83 10.41 9.62 1.54
CA GLN A 83 10.25 9.36 0.11
C GLN A 83 10.57 7.91 -0.24
N ASN A 84 11.70 7.39 0.23
CA ASN A 84 12.07 6.01 -0.04
C ASN A 84 11.13 5.01 0.65
N SER A 85 10.74 5.25 1.90
CA SER A 85 9.83 4.36 2.63
C SER A 85 8.48 4.26 1.95
N ILE A 86 7.95 5.37 1.43
CA ILE A 86 6.72 5.40 0.64
C ILE A 86 6.91 4.68 -0.70
N GLY A 87 8.02 4.90 -1.40
CA GLY A 87 8.32 4.17 -2.64
C GLY A 87 8.35 2.65 -2.46
N TYR A 88 9.01 2.17 -1.40
CA TYR A 88 9.03 0.75 -1.07
C TYR A 88 7.69 0.24 -0.55
N LEU A 89 6.94 1.02 0.22
CA LEU A 89 5.59 0.64 0.66
C LEU A 89 4.69 0.39 -0.55
N ASN A 90 4.69 1.32 -1.52
CA ASN A 90 3.89 1.21 -2.74
C ASN A 90 4.28 -0.04 -3.54
N SER A 91 5.58 -0.28 -3.70
CA SER A 91 6.11 -1.43 -4.43
C SER A 91 5.78 -2.75 -3.72
N SER A 92 5.85 -2.78 -2.39
CA SER A 92 5.42 -3.92 -1.58
C SER A 92 3.93 -4.16 -1.73
N VAL A 93 3.06 -3.15 -1.61
CA VAL A 93 1.62 -3.34 -1.81
C VAL A 93 1.35 -3.94 -3.20
N GLN A 94 1.99 -3.43 -4.26
CA GLN A 94 1.85 -3.97 -5.61
C GLN A 94 2.25 -5.44 -5.72
N LEU A 95 3.31 -5.88 -5.05
CA LEU A 95 3.70 -7.31 -5.03
C LEU A 95 2.61 -8.19 -4.40
N ASN A 96 1.94 -7.71 -3.33
CA ASN A 96 0.80 -8.44 -2.77
C ASN A 96 -0.37 -8.52 -3.75
N LEU A 97 -0.66 -7.43 -4.48
CA LEU A 97 -1.72 -7.43 -5.49
C LEU A 97 -1.42 -8.44 -6.61
N VAL A 98 -0.17 -8.48 -7.09
CA VAL A 98 0.26 -9.50 -8.08
C VAL A 98 0.06 -10.90 -7.51
N ALA A 99 0.54 -11.16 -6.29
CA ALA A 99 0.43 -12.49 -5.69
C ALA A 99 -1.03 -12.91 -5.48
N HIS A 100 -1.89 -12.04 -4.95
CA HIS A 100 -3.31 -12.34 -4.78
C HIS A 100 -4.03 -12.52 -6.12
N THR A 101 -3.66 -11.77 -7.16
CA THR A 101 -4.22 -11.95 -8.51
C THR A 101 -3.90 -13.33 -9.05
N VAL A 102 -2.62 -13.74 -8.97
CA VAL A 102 -2.18 -15.05 -9.47
C VAL A 102 -2.78 -16.21 -8.67
N LEU A 103 -2.99 -16.01 -7.36
CA LEU A 103 -3.66 -16.98 -6.50
C LEU A 103 -5.19 -17.06 -6.71
N GLY A 104 -5.78 -16.11 -7.46
CA GLY A 104 -7.24 -16.02 -7.61
C GLY A 104 -7.97 -15.48 -6.37
N GLU A 105 -7.25 -14.83 -5.45
CA GLU A 105 -7.75 -14.41 -4.13
C GLU A 105 -8.28 -12.96 -4.17
N GLN A 106 -9.42 -12.77 -4.82
CA GLN A 106 -10.01 -11.43 -5.03
C GLN A 106 -10.28 -10.68 -3.71
N GLN A 107 -10.77 -11.36 -2.66
CA GLN A 107 -11.05 -10.70 -1.38
C GLN A 107 -9.76 -10.21 -0.70
N SER A 108 -8.70 -11.00 -0.75
CA SER A 108 -7.41 -10.61 -0.19
C SER A 108 -6.77 -9.44 -0.96
N LEU A 109 -6.95 -9.40 -2.29
CA LEU A 109 -6.57 -8.25 -3.11
C LEU A 109 -7.30 -6.98 -2.66
N ILE A 110 -8.63 -7.04 -2.53
CA ILE A 110 -9.44 -5.91 -2.05
C ILE A 110 -9.04 -5.48 -0.64
N ALA A 111 -8.85 -6.43 0.28
CA ALA A 111 -8.41 -6.12 1.64
C ALA A 111 -7.05 -5.42 1.67
N THR A 112 -6.11 -5.82 0.81
CA THR A 112 -4.79 -5.19 0.66
C THR A 112 -4.94 -3.73 0.19
N LEU A 113 -5.76 -3.49 -0.84
CA LEU A 113 -6.02 -2.13 -1.34
C LEU A 113 -6.68 -1.26 -0.27
N VAL A 114 -7.71 -1.76 0.41
CA VAL A 114 -8.41 -1.01 1.46
C VAL A 114 -7.46 -0.68 2.60
N ASN A 115 -6.65 -1.63 3.07
CA ASN A 115 -5.68 -1.37 4.13
C ASN A 115 -4.68 -0.28 3.74
N TYR A 116 -4.18 -0.31 2.50
CA TYR A 116 -3.26 0.69 2.00
C TYR A 116 -3.90 2.08 1.87
N LYS A 117 -5.14 2.15 1.35
CA LYS A 117 -5.94 3.39 1.32
C LYS A 117 -6.13 3.96 2.73
N GLU A 118 -6.57 3.13 3.67
CA GLU A 118 -6.82 3.56 5.05
C GLU A 118 -5.55 4.07 5.72
N PHE A 119 -4.41 3.41 5.49
CA PHE A 119 -3.12 3.87 5.98
C PHE A 119 -2.76 5.26 5.43
N ILE A 120 -2.88 5.48 4.12
CA ILE A 120 -2.64 6.80 3.50
C ILE A 120 -3.58 7.84 4.09
N GLY A 121 -4.88 7.53 4.18
CA GLY A 121 -5.90 8.41 4.72
C GLY A 121 -5.59 8.85 6.16
N GLN A 122 -5.28 7.89 7.03
CA GLN A 122 -5.08 8.12 8.45
C GLN A 122 -3.70 8.71 8.79
N THR A 123 -2.71 8.50 7.93
CA THR A 123 -1.33 8.96 8.17
C THR A 123 -1.03 10.22 7.38
N LEU A 124 -1.16 10.19 6.05
CA LEU A 124 -0.71 11.27 5.17
C LEU A 124 -1.80 12.32 4.92
N LEU A 125 -3.07 11.91 4.78
CA LEU A 125 -4.18 12.83 4.53
C LEU A 125 -4.83 13.36 5.80
N LYS A 126 -4.39 12.93 6.97
CA LYS A 126 -4.86 13.47 8.24
C LYS A 126 -4.46 14.94 8.38
N GLU A 127 -5.42 15.78 8.75
CA GLU A 127 -5.16 17.18 9.09
C GLU A 127 -4.32 17.28 10.36
N VAL A 128 -3.37 18.22 10.37
CA VAL A 128 -2.43 18.39 11.49
C VAL A 128 -2.40 19.82 11.99
N GLY A 129 -2.72 19.99 13.28
CA GLY A 129 -2.85 21.30 13.93
C GLY A 129 -4.03 22.10 13.38
N ASP A 130 -4.05 23.41 13.67
CA ASP A 130 -5.25 24.23 13.43
C ASP A 130 -5.34 24.84 12.02
N THR A 131 -4.52 24.34 11.09
CA THR A 131 -4.37 24.93 9.74
C THR A 131 -5.30 24.36 8.68
N GLY A 132 -6.01 23.27 8.99
CA GLY A 132 -6.80 22.50 8.02
C GLY A 132 -5.95 21.89 6.90
N ARG A 133 -4.63 21.78 7.08
CA ARG A 133 -3.70 21.20 6.11
C ARG A 133 -3.35 19.77 6.50
N THR A 134 -3.35 18.90 5.50
CA THR A 134 -2.92 17.51 5.64
C THR A 134 -1.43 17.43 5.92
N LEU A 135 -1.01 16.29 6.48
CA LEU A 135 0.39 15.99 6.69
C LEU A 135 1.18 15.95 5.37
N ALA A 136 0.60 15.34 4.34
CA ALA A 136 1.12 15.30 2.98
C ALA A 136 1.39 16.71 2.43
N TRP A 137 0.44 17.63 2.61
CA TRP A 137 0.62 19.03 2.21
C TRP A 137 1.78 19.70 2.94
N LYS A 138 1.93 19.43 4.25
CA LYS A 138 3.05 19.97 5.03
C LYS A 138 4.38 19.41 4.54
N ILE A 139 4.45 18.13 4.15
CA ILE A 139 5.66 17.55 3.56
C ILE A 139 6.05 18.31 2.30
N ASP A 140 5.10 18.47 1.37
CA ASP A 140 5.31 19.18 0.11
C ASP A 140 5.78 20.63 0.32
N ASN A 141 5.37 21.28 1.41
CA ASN A 141 5.60 22.71 1.64
C ASN A 141 6.59 23.04 2.77
N ALA A 142 7.21 22.04 3.41
CA ALA A 142 8.01 22.27 4.62
C ALA A 142 9.29 23.09 4.35
N HIS A 143 9.85 23.04 3.14
CA HIS A 143 11.10 23.73 2.81
C HIS A 143 11.08 24.30 1.40
N LYS A 144 11.66 25.50 1.21
CA LYS A 144 11.78 26.15 -0.09
C LYS A 144 12.50 25.26 -1.11
N GLY A 145 11.88 25.07 -2.28
CA GLY A 145 12.40 24.24 -3.37
C GLY A 145 11.97 22.78 -3.34
N MET A 146 11.09 22.39 -2.40
CA MET A 146 10.36 21.13 -2.51
C MET A 146 9.09 21.37 -3.35
N ASP A 147 9.10 20.86 -4.58
CA ASP A 147 7.91 20.74 -5.45
C ASP A 147 7.33 19.33 -5.30
N GLY A 148 7.15 18.91 -4.05
CA GLY A 148 6.63 17.59 -3.72
C GLY A 148 5.22 17.39 -4.25
N LYS A 149 4.88 16.13 -4.54
CA LYS A 149 3.53 15.72 -4.97
C LYS A 149 2.89 14.75 -3.98
N PHE A 150 3.33 14.73 -2.72
CA PHE A 150 2.83 13.77 -1.73
C PHE A 150 1.33 13.93 -1.54
N ASN A 151 0.82 15.16 -1.44
CA ASN A 151 -0.60 15.37 -1.26
C ASN A 151 -1.40 14.94 -2.49
N GLU A 152 -0.98 15.36 -3.68
CA GLU A 152 -1.62 14.98 -4.95
C GLU A 152 -1.64 13.45 -5.13
N ILE A 153 -0.50 12.79 -4.96
CA ILE A 153 -0.37 11.33 -5.12
C ILE A 153 -1.18 10.59 -4.06
N SER A 154 -1.17 11.07 -2.80
CA SER A 154 -1.93 10.42 -1.73
C SER A 154 -3.43 10.44 -2.02
N VAL A 155 -3.96 11.59 -2.45
CA VAL A 155 -5.37 11.72 -2.86
C VAL A 155 -5.68 10.83 -4.06
N ASP A 156 -4.88 10.91 -5.13
CA ASP A 156 -5.09 10.11 -6.36
C ASP A 156 -5.08 8.60 -6.09
N VAL A 157 -4.16 8.12 -5.25
CA VAL A 157 -4.11 6.71 -4.84
C VAL A 157 -5.35 6.32 -4.05
N THR A 158 -5.77 7.13 -3.07
CA THR A 158 -6.97 6.82 -2.28
C THR A 158 -8.25 6.83 -3.12
N ASP A 159 -8.36 7.74 -4.09
CA ASP A 159 -9.52 7.86 -4.98
C ASP A 159 -9.58 6.68 -5.95
N LYS A 160 -8.45 6.33 -6.59
CA LYS A 160 -8.37 5.16 -7.48
C LYS A 160 -8.70 3.87 -6.77
N ILE A 161 -8.21 3.68 -5.54
CA ILE A 161 -8.55 2.50 -4.74
C ILE A 161 -10.04 2.50 -4.41
N THR A 162 -10.62 3.64 -4.04
CA THR A 162 -12.06 3.75 -3.76
C THR A 162 -12.88 3.33 -4.96
N TYR A 163 -12.56 3.88 -6.13
CA TYR A 163 -13.20 3.54 -7.39
C TYR A 163 -13.12 2.02 -7.68
N LEU A 164 -11.92 1.43 -7.62
CA LEU A 164 -11.73 -0.01 -7.87
C LEU A 164 -12.53 -0.90 -6.91
N VAL A 165 -12.57 -0.52 -5.62
CA VAL A 165 -13.32 -1.28 -4.60
C VAL A 165 -14.82 -1.16 -4.82
N GLU A 166 -15.31 0.03 -5.20
CA GLU A 166 -16.72 0.26 -5.51
C GLU A 166 -17.17 -0.46 -6.77
N GLU A 167 -16.35 -0.45 -7.82
CA GLU A 167 -16.60 -1.18 -9.07
C GLU A 167 -16.77 -2.69 -8.81
N VAL A 168 -15.87 -3.29 -8.01
CA VAL A 168 -15.97 -4.70 -7.64
C VAL A 168 -17.23 -5.00 -6.82
N LYS A 169 -17.64 -4.09 -5.94
CA LYS A 169 -18.90 -4.25 -5.20
C LYS A 169 -20.11 -4.17 -6.12
N TYR A 170 -20.12 -3.22 -7.04
CA TYR A 170 -21.21 -3.05 -8.00
C TYR A 170 -21.36 -4.27 -8.90
N ASN A 171 -20.27 -4.80 -9.45
CA ASN A 171 -20.30 -6.00 -10.29
C ASN A 171 -20.84 -7.22 -9.52
N ARG A 172 -20.47 -7.39 -8.25
CA ARG A 172 -21.03 -8.47 -7.41
C ARG A 172 -22.53 -8.32 -7.14
N ILE A 173 -23.01 -7.10 -6.93
CA ILE A 173 -24.45 -6.84 -6.74
C ILE A 173 -25.20 -7.08 -8.04
N GLY A 174 -24.65 -6.65 -9.18
CA GLY A 174 -25.22 -6.89 -10.50
C GLY A 174 -25.32 -8.39 -10.82
N GLU A 175 -24.25 -9.16 -10.62
CA GLU A 175 -24.25 -10.62 -10.78
C GLU A 175 -25.32 -11.30 -9.90
N GLN A 176 -25.49 -10.85 -8.66
CA GLN A 176 -26.54 -11.37 -7.77
C GLN A 176 -27.96 -11.03 -8.23
N GLU A 177 -28.19 -9.87 -8.86
CA GLU A 177 -29.49 -9.52 -9.45
C GLU A 177 -29.79 -10.37 -10.68
N TYR A 178 -28.80 -10.62 -11.56
CA TYR A 178 -28.99 -11.49 -12.72
C TYR A 178 -29.24 -12.95 -12.34
N GLU A 179 -28.50 -13.51 -11.37
CA GLU A 179 -28.74 -14.88 -10.87
C GLU A 179 -30.14 -15.05 -10.23
N ARG A 180 -30.67 -14.00 -9.57
CA ARG A 180 -32.05 -14.01 -9.05
C ARG A 180 -33.09 -14.05 -10.15
N ILE A 181 -32.93 -13.24 -11.21
CA ILE A 181 -33.88 -13.20 -12.33
C ILE A 181 -33.92 -14.55 -13.05
N GLU A 182 -32.76 -15.16 -13.33
CA GLU A 182 -32.70 -16.48 -13.96
C GLU A 182 -33.34 -17.59 -13.11
N THR A 183 -33.18 -17.53 -11.79
CA THR A 183 -33.79 -18.53 -10.88
C THR A 183 -35.30 -18.33 -10.68
N GLU A 184 -35.80 -17.10 -10.73
CA GLU A 184 -37.24 -16.81 -10.73
C GLU A 184 -37.92 -17.26 -12.04
N ASP A 185 -37.31 -16.98 -13.21
CA ASP A 185 -37.85 -17.38 -14.52
C ASP A 185 -37.85 -18.92 -14.71
N MET A 186 -36.89 -19.63 -14.12
CA MET A 186 -36.87 -21.11 -14.13
C MET A 186 -37.95 -21.74 -13.25
N HIS A 187 -38.40 -21.07 -12.19
CA HIS A 187 -39.49 -21.54 -11.34
C HIS A 187 -40.86 -21.38 -12.01
N ASP A 188 -41.04 -20.34 -12.84
CA ASP A 188 -42.28 -20.10 -13.58
C ASP A 188 -42.39 -20.91 -14.88
N ALA A 189 -41.27 -21.33 -15.48
CA ALA A 189 -41.25 -22.21 -16.67
C ALA A 189 -41.44 -23.72 -16.34
N GLY A 190 -41.57 -24.07 -15.05
CA GLY A 190 -41.64 -25.43 -14.54
C GLY A 190 -43.03 -25.91 -14.07
N MET A 191 -44.13 -25.25 -14.46
CA MET A 191 -45.51 -25.69 -14.20
C MET A 191 -46.32 -25.91 -15.47
#